data_AF-A0A957RNC5-F1
#
_entry.id   AF-A0A957RNC5-F1
#
_cell.length_a   1.000
_cell.length_b   1.000
_cell.length_c   1.000
_cell.angle_alpha   90.00
_cell.angle_beta   90.00
_cell.angle_gamma   90.00
#
_symmetry.space_group_name_H-M   'P 1'
#
loop_
_entity.id
_entity.type
_entity.pdbx_description
1 polymer ?
#
loop_
_entity_poly.entity_id
_entity_poly.type
_entity_poly.pdbx_seq_one_letter_code
_entity_poly.pdbx_strand_id
1 'polypeptide(L)' 'MVLFRQRSAQKDIVFIKSWNEQATGHYLKPDQRWGHACLAAIHCAVMEEA' A
#
# COMPACT_ATOMS: atom_id res chain seq x y z
N MET A 1 27.94 -15.51 12.46
CA MET A 1 27.31 -14.26 12.95
C MET A 1 25.83 -14.35 12.62
N VAL A 2 24.98 -14.55 13.62
CA VAL A 2 23.53 -14.73 13.43
C VAL A 2 22.86 -13.39 13.76
N LEU A 3 22.14 -12.82 12.79
CA LEU A 3 21.37 -11.60 13.00
C LEU A 3 19.96 -11.99 13.45
N PHE A 4 19.67 -11.80 14.74
CA PHE A 4 18.31 -11.91 15.25
C PHE A 4 17.52 -10.66 14.85
N ARG A 5 16.43 -10.84 14.11
CA ARG A 5 15.46 -9.78 13.82
C ARG A 5 14.37 -9.83 14.88
N GLN A 6 14.48 -9.00 15.91
CA GLN A 6 13.33 -8.72 16.77
C GLN A 6 12.34 -7.83 16.00
N ARG A 7 11.19 -8.39 15.61
CA ARG A 7 10.01 -7.60 15.26
C ARG A 7 9.45 -7.02 16.56
N SER A 8 9.93 -5.84 16.96
CA SER A 8 9.22 -5.02 17.93
C SER A 8 7.90 -4.59 17.29
N ALA A 9 6.79 -4.75 18.01
CA ALA A 9 5.44 -4.46 17.56
C ALA A 9 5.17 -2.94 17.42
N GLN A 10 6.03 -2.24 16.68
CA GLN A 10 5.73 -0.91 16.18
C GLN A 10 4.61 -1.04 15.14
N LYS A 11 3.59 -0.20 15.27
CA LYS A 11 2.54 -0.11 14.25
C LYS A 11 3.20 0.43 12.98
N ASP A 12 3.38 -0.42 11.98
CA ASP A 12 3.89 -0.02 10.68
C ASP A 12 2.79 0.78 9.96
N ILE A 13 2.90 2.12 10.00
CA ILE A 13 1.98 3.04 9.34
C ILE A 13 2.56 3.42 7.97
N VAL A 14 1.78 3.22 6.90
CA VAL A 14 2.13 3.64 5.53
C VAL A 14 1.21 4.76 5.10
N PHE A 15 1.79 5.83 4.52
CA PHE A 15 1.04 6.93 3.93
C PHE A 15 0.95 6.76 2.41
N ILE A 16 -0.26 6.81 1.86
CA ILE A 16 -0.47 6.81 0.41
C ILE A 16 -0.77 8.23 -0.04
N LYS A 17 -0.05 8.71 -1.07
CA LYS A 17 -0.29 10.01 -1.64
C LYS A 17 -1.57 10.00 -2.48
N SER A 18 -2.58 10.65 -1.93
CA SER A 18 -3.82 11.11 -2.55
C SER A 18 -4.80 10.04 -3.05
N TRP A 19 -6.07 10.21 -2.68
CA TRP A 19 -7.16 9.41 -3.22
C TRP A 19 -7.54 9.79 -4.66
N ASN A 20 -7.46 11.08 -5.03
CA ASN A 20 -8.05 11.59 -6.27
C ASN A 20 -7.30 12.80 -6.88
N GLU A 21 -5.98 12.70 -7.06
CA GLU A 21 -5.19 13.72 -7.78
C GLU A 21 -4.85 13.23 -9.20
N GLN A 22 -5.85 13.30 -10.08
CA GLN A 22 -5.73 12.77 -11.44
C GLN A 22 -4.80 13.61 -12.33
N ALA A 23 -4.75 14.93 -12.10
CA ALA A 23 -3.96 15.85 -12.93
C ALA A 23 -2.45 15.58 -12.86
N THR A 24 -1.96 15.01 -11.76
CA THR A 24 -0.54 14.66 -11.56
C THR A 24 -0.27 13.17 -11.77
N GLY A 25 -1.29 12.39 -12.12
CA GLY A 25 -1.23 10.92 -12.22
C GLY A 25 -1.26 10.18 -10.88
N HIS A 26 -1.37 10.88 -9.75
CA HIS A 26 -1.45 10.28 -8.41
C HIS A 26 -2.89 10.13 -7.93
N TYR A 27 -3.63 9.21 -8.52
CA TYR A 27 -4.99 8.88 -8.06
C TYR A 27 -5.05 7.39 -7.70
N LEU A 28 -5.72 7.12 -6.58
CA LEU A 28 -5.95 5.74 -6.11
C LEU A 28 -7.41 5.31 -6.30
N LYS A 29 -8.32 6.27 -6.51
CA LYS A 29 -9.73 5.96 -6.76
C LYS A 29 -9.85 4.92 -7.88
N PRO A 30 -10.84 4.02 -7.79
CA PRO A 30 -11.18 3.17 -8.91
C PRO A 30 -11.48 3.99 -10.16
N ASP A 31 -10.93 3.57 -11.29
CA ASP A 31 -11.12 4.20 -12.58
C ASP A 31 -11.69 3.22 -13.61
N GLN A 32 -11.98 3.71 -14.81
CA GLN A 32 -12.62 2.91 -15.85
C GLN A 32 -11.68 1.89 -16.52
N ARG A 33 -10.37 2.13 -16.50
CA ARG A 33 -9.35 1.27 -17.12
C ARG A 33 -8.95 0.12 -16.19
N TRP A 34 -8.83 0.38 -14.89
CA TRP A 34 -8.30 -0.60 -13.93
C TRP A 34 -9.24 -0.96 -12.78
N GLY A 35 -10.38 -0.29 -12.63
CA GLY A 35 -11.33 -0.56 -11.56
C GLY A 35 -10.65 -0.56 -10.20
N HIS A 36 -10.79 -1.65 -9.44
CA HIS A 36 -10.22 -1.79 -8.10
C HIS A 36 -8.82 -2.42 -8.07
N ALA A 37 -8.17 -2.65 -9.21
CA ALA A 37 -6.92 -3.41 -9.27
C ALA A 37 -5.79 -2.80 -8.43
N CYS A 38 -5.68 -1.46 -8.39
CA CYS A 38 -4.67 -0.78 -7.58
C CYS A 38 -4.91 -0.97 -6.07
N LEU A 39 -6.17 -0.92 -5.63
CA LEU A 39 -6.56 -1.19 -4.24
C LEU A 39 -6.30 -2.65 -3.84
N ALA A 40 -6.59 -3.59 -4.73
CA ALA A 40 -6.31 -4.99 -4.51
C ALA A 40 -4.80 -5.25 -4.39
N ALA A 41 -3.99 -4.63 -5.24
CA ALA A 41 -2.53 -4.73 -5.17
C ALA A 41 -1.97 -4.16 -3.86
N ILE A 42 -2.49 -3.01 -3.41
CA ILE A 42 -2.12 -2.43 -2.11
C ILE A 42 -2.53 -3.36 -0.97
N HIS A 43 -3.75 -3.89 -1.01
CA HIS A 43 -4.23 -4.85 -0.01
C HIS A 43 -3.30 -6.07 0.07
N CYS A 44 -2.95 -6.69 -1.05
CA CYS A 44 -1.99 -7.79 -1.05
C CYS A 44 -0.63 -7.36 -0.50
N ALA A 45 -0.09 -6.22 -0.93
CA ALA A 45 1.21 -5.73 -0.51
C ALA A 45 1.31 -5.41 0.99
N VAL A 46 0.21 -5.00 1.63
CA VAL A 46 0.19 -4.69 3.09
C VAL A 46 -0.26 -5.87 3.95
N MET A 47 -0.93 -6.88 3.36
CA MET A 47 -1.44 -8.04 4.08
C MET A 47 -0.55 -9.28 3.94
N GLU A 48 0.39 -9.30 2.98
CA GLU A 48 1.35 -10.39 2.83
C GLU A 48 2.48 -10.26 3.87
N GLU A 49 2.52 -11.22 4.80
CA GLU A 49 3.46 -11.39 5.93
C GLU A 49 3.26 -10.47 7.16
N ALA A 50 2.08 -10.58 7.79
CA ALA A 50 1.95 -10.43 9.25
C ALA A 50 2.24 -11.78 9.95
#